data_AF-A0A9Q4AAC0-F1
#
_entry.id   AF-A0A9Q4AAC0-F1
#
_cell.length_a   1.000
_cell.length_b   1.000
_cell.length_c   1.000
_cell.angle_alpha   90.00
_cell.angle_beta   90.00
_cell.angle_gamma   90.00
#
_symmetry.space_group_name_H-M   'P 1'
#
loop_
_entity.id
_entity.type
_entity.pdbx_description
1 polymer ?
#
loop_
_entity_poly.entity_id
_entity_poly.type
_entity_poly.pdbx_seq_one_letter_code
_entity_poly.pdbx_strand_id
1 'polypeptide(L)' 'GRGMGSRLMQMAEDLAIEKGCVGIWLDTFDFQAPDFYRRHGYVEFGQIDDYPPGHKRFFFQKRLSSK' A
#
# COMPACT_ATOMS: atom_id res chain seq x y z
N GLY A 1 9.84 1.13 14.27
CA GLY A 1 9.76 2.53 13.79
C GLY A 1 8.82 3.34 14.69
N ARG A 2 8.87 4.68 14.65
CA ARG A 2 8.08 5.58 15.52
C ARG A 2 6.62 5.79 15.05
N GLY A 3 6.04 4.83 14.31
CA GLY A 3 4.65 4.90 13.81
C GLY A 3 4.37 5.94 12.71
N MET A 4 5.36 6.72 12.25
CA MET A 4 5.14 7.80 11.29
C MET A 4 4.57 7.32 9.95
N GLY A 5 5.06 6.19 9.42
CA GLY A 5 4.53 5.62 8.18
C GLY A 5 3.04 5.28 8.29
N SER A 6 2.63 4.66 9.40
CA SER A 6 1.22 4.34 9.66
C SER A 6 0.36 5.60 9.73
N ARG A 7 0.84 6.65 10.40
CA ARG A 7 0.14 7.93 10.48
C ARG A 7 -0.03 8.59 9.10
N LEU A 8 1.02 8.57 8.27
CA LEU A 8 0.95 9.10 6.91
C LEU A 8 -0.04 8.32 6.04
N MET A 9 -0.03 6.98 6.13
CA MET A 9 -1.00 6.16 5.40
C MET A 9 -2.44 6.45 5.83
N GLN A 10 -2.70 6.57 7.14
CA GLN A 10 -4.03 6.93 7.62
C GLN A 10 -4.49 8.29 7.08
N MET A 11 -3.62 9.31 7.12
CA MET A 11 -3.95 10.64 6.58
C MET A 11 -4.26 10.60 5.08
N ALA A 12 -3.53 9.77 4.31
CA ALA A 12 -3.79 9.60 2.89
C ALA A 12 -5.12 8.87 2.63
N GLU A 13 -5.44 7.84 3.41
CA GLU A 13 -6.72 7.12 3.35
C GLU A 13 -7.89 8.03 3.69
N ASP A 14 -7.79 8.82 4.76
CA ASP A 14 -8.83 9.75 5.20
C ASP A 14 -9.13 10.81 4.11
N LEU A 15 -8.08 11.40 3.52
CA LEU A 15 -8.21 12.36 2.42
C LEU A 15 -8.85 11.74 1.17
N ALA A 16 -8.50 10.49 0.86
CA ALA A 16 -9.08 9.77 -0.27
C ALA A 16 -10.58 9.48 -0.05
N ILE A 17 -10.97 9.12 1.18
CA ILE A 17 -12.38 8.95 1.56
C ILE A 17 -13.15 10.28 1.43
N GLU A 18 -12.59 11.38 1.96
CA GLU A 18 -13.19 12.72 1.87
C GLU A 18 -13.44 13.13 0.40
N LYS A 19 -12.53 12.75 -0.50
CA LYS A 19 -12.63 13.02 -1.94
C LYS A 19 -13.54 12.05 -2.70
N GLY A 20 -14.19 11.10 -2.01
CA GLY A 20 -15.05 10.09 -2.64
C GLY A 20 -14.28 9.07 -3.49
N CYS A 21 -12.98 8.87 -3.24
CA CYS A 21 -12.20 7.84 -3.92
C CYS A 21 -12.66 6.45 -3.50
N VAL A 22 -12.68 5.51 -4.45
CA VAL A 22 -13.14 4.13 -4.22
C VAL A 22 -12.05 3.23 -3.63
N GLY A 23 -10.79 3.65 -3.75
CA GLY A 23 -9.65 2.84 -3.34
C GLY A 23 -8.32 3.54 -3.53
N ILE A 24 -7.27 2.94 -3.00
CA ILE A 24 -5.87 3.31 -3.21
C ILE A 24 -5.15 2.10 -3.80
N TRP A 25 -4.23 2.35 -4.72
CA TRP A 25 -3.24 1.36 -5.14
C TRP A 25 -1.84 1.95 -5.02
N LEU A 26 -0.85 1.08 -4.85
CA LEU A 26 0.56 1.43 -4.79
C LEU A 26 1.40 0.24 -5.23
N ASP A 27 2.69 0.48 -5.43
CA ASP A 27 3.68 -0.55 -5.61
C ASP A 27 4.87 -0.36 -4.68
N THR A 28 5.59 -1.44 -4.41
CA THR A 28 6.78 -1.43 -3.56
C THR A 28 7.69 -2.61 -3.89
N PHE A 29 9.00 -2.45 -3.71
CA PHE A 29 9.92 -3.59 -3.84
C PHE A 29 9.94 -4.48 -2.58
N ASP A 30 10.39 -5.72 -2.71
CA ASP A 30 10.54 -6.66 -1.59
C ASP A 30 11.45 -6.13 -0.46
N PHE A 31 12.48 -5.36 -0.79
CA PHE A 31 13.35 -4.66 0.15
C PHE A 31 12.74 -3.38 0.74
N GLN A 32 11.56 -2.96 0.29
CA GLN A 32 10.85 -1.74 0.73
C GLN A 32 9.62 -2.04 1.60
N ALA A 33 9.76 -3.01 2.50
CA ALA A 33 8.77 -3.34 3.54
C ALA A 33 7.36 -3.67 2.98
N PRO A 34 7.19 -4.66 2.08
CA PRO A 34 5.88 -5.06 1.57
C PRO A 34 4.90 -5.48 2.69
N ASP A 35 5.41 -6.07 3.78
CA ASP A 35 4.59 -6.45 4.93
C ASP A 35 4.03 -5.24 5.70
N PHE A 36 4.61 -4.05 5.54
CA PHE A 36 4.02 -2.83 6.08
C PHE A 36 2.63 -2.63 5.49
N TYR A 37 2.47 -2.70 4.17
CA TYR A 37 1.18 -2.50 3.51
C TYR A 37 0.18 -3.61 3.83
N ARG A 38 0.63 -4.87 3.87
CA ARG A 38 -0.20 -6.02 4.29
C ARG A 38 -0.82 -5.80 5.67
N ARG A 39 -0.03 -5.31 6.64
CA ARG A 39 -0.53 -4.99 8.00
C ARG A 39 -1.53 -3.81 8.03
N HIS A 40 -1.55 -2.95 7.02
CA HIS A 40 -2.50 -1.84 6.90
C HIS A 40 -3.76 -2.21 6.08
N GLY A 41 -3.96 -3.50 5.80
CA GLY A 41 -5.15 -3.99 5.10
C GLY A 41 -5.11 -3.83 3.58
N TYR A 42 -3.93 -3.56 3.02
CA TYR A 42 -3.72 -3.64 1.58
C TYR A 42 -3.58 -5.10 1.16
N VAL A 43 -4.18 -5.43 0.02
CA VAL A 43 -4.16 -6.76 -0.60
C VAL A 43 -3.30 -6.71 -1.85
N GLU A 44 -2.38 -7.66 -1.97
CA GLU A 44 -1.55 -7.83 -3.17
C GLU A 44 -2.44 -8.29 -4.34
N PHE A 45 -2.30 -7.65 -5.50
CA PHE A 45 -3.02 -8.05 -6.71
C PHE A 45 -2.09 -8.40 -7.88
N GLY A 46 -0.79 -8.20 -7.72
CA GLY A 46 0.20 -8.56 -8.73
C GLY A 46 1.62 -8.39 -8.22
N GLN A 47 2.55 -9.02 -8.94
CA GLN A 47 3.98 -8.85 -8.74
C GLN A 47 4.72 -8.95 -10.07
N ILE A 48 5.90 -8.33 -10.14
CA ILE A 48 6.89 -8.56 -11.18
C ILE A 48 8.10 -9.21 -10.50
N ASP A 49 8.41 -10.44 -10.90
CA ASP A 49 9.60 -11.15 -10.45
C ASP A 49 10.84 -10.67 -11.22
N ASP A 50 12.00 -10.74 -10.55
CA ASP A 50 13.33 -10.39 -11.09
C ASP A 50 13.43 -8.96 -11.64
N TYR A 51 12.79 -8.01 -10.94
CA TYR A 51 12.78 -6.59 -11.27
C TYR A 51 13.02 -5.71 -10.03
N PRO A 52 14.17 -5.01 -9.94
CA PRO A 52 15.40 -5.28 -10.70
C PRO A 52 15.92 -6.72 -10.45
N PRO A 53 16.92 -7.22 -11.19
CA PRO A 53 17.41 -8.58 -11.01
C PRO A 53 17.69 -8.95 -9.54
N GLY A 54 17.17 -10.09 -9.10
CA GLY A 54 17.22 -10.57 -7.72
C GLY A 54 16.12 -10.05 -6.79
N HIS A 55 15.24 -9.16 -7.26
CA HIS A 55 14.20 -8.53 -6.48
C HIS A 55 12.81 -8.68 -7.10
N LYS A 56 11.77 -8.44 -6.29
CA LYS A 56 10.38 -8.40 -6.72
C LYS A 56 9.78 -7.03 -6.52
N ARG A 57 8.92 -6.61 -7.46
CA ARG A 57 8.03 -5.45 -7.30
C ARG A 57 6.61 -5.94 -7.05
N PHE A 58 6.06 -5.63 -5.90
CA PHE A 58 4.69 -5.97 -5.52
C PHE A 58 3.74 -4.81 -5.80
N PHE A 59 2.51 -5.13 -6.17
CA PHE A 59 1.42 -4.19 -6.38
C PHE A 59 0.30 -4.48 -5.40
N PHE A 60 -0.15 -3.44 -4.71
CA PHE A 60 -1.11 -3.51 -3.61
C PHE A 60 -2.30 -2.60 -3.87
N GLN A 61 -3.48 -3.04 -3.44
CA GLN A 61 -4.68 -2.22 -3.45
C GLN A 61 -5.43 -2.31 -2.13
N LYS A 62 -6.19 -1.26 -1.82
CA LYS A 62 -7.15 -1.24 -0.70
C LYS A 62 -8.41 -0.52 -1.16
N ARG A 63 -9.55 -1.19 -1.05
CA ARG A 63 -10.85 -0.55 -1.26
C ARG A 63 -11.16 0.32 -0.05
N LEU A 64 -11.60 1.54 -0.30
CA LEU A 64 -12.03 2.45 0.75
C LEU A 64 -13.54 2.33 0.89
N SER A 65 -14.01 2.03 2.08
CA SER A 65 -15.42 2.13 2.44
C SER A 65 -15.63 3.46 3.15
N SER A 66 -16.60 4.24 2.70
CA SER A 66 -17.14 5.31 3.55
C SER A 66 -17.67 4.66 4.82
N LYS A 67 -17.26 5.17 5.99
CA LYS A 67 -17.94 4.85 7.24
C LYS A 67 -19.35 5.42 7.24
#